data_AF-A0A6A3GIL7-F1
#
_entry.id   AF-A0A6A3GIL7-F1
#
_cell.length_a   1.000
_cell.length_b   1.000
_cell.length_c   1.000
_cell.angle_alpha   90.00
_cell.angle_beta   90.00
_cell.angle_gamma   90.00
#
_symmetry.space_group_name_H-M   'P 1'
#
loop_
_entity.id
_entity.type
_entity.pdbx_description
1 polymer ?
#
loop_
_entity_poly.entity_id
_entity_poly.type
_entity_poly.pdbx_seq_one_letter_code
_entity_poly.pdbx_strand_id
1 'polypeptide(L)'
;MGLCFRHGGGTRCKLEDCDSQVLSKGLCYLHGGSKRCNADGCGRQVASKGLCCGHGGGARCKIKDCEKRAQFQDLCFRHGGGTRCKF
;
A
#
# COMPACT_ATOMS: atom_id res chain seq x y z
N MET A 1 23.96 6.51 13.77
CA MET A 1 24.08 5.29 12.93
C MET A 1 22.73 4.61 12.86
N GLY A 2 21.94 4.88 11.82
CA GLY A 2 20.65 4.22 11.61
C GLY A 2 20.81 3.10 10.59
N LEU A 3 20.60 1.85 10.99
CA LEU A 3 20.63 0.70 10.09
C LEU A 3 19.43 0.82 9.14
N CYS A 4 19.69 0.92 7.85
CA CYS A 4 18.66 0.91 6.81
C CYS A 4 17.97 -0.47 6.75
N PHE A 5 16.74 -0.55 6.24
CA PHE A 5 15.93 -1.78 6.19
C PHE A 5 16.69 -2.99 5.60
N ARG A 6 17.57 -2.76 4.61
CA ARG A 6 18.40 -3.80 4.00
C ARG A 6 19.58 -4.28 4.88
N HIS A 7 19.92 -3.52 5.92
CA HIS A 7 20.98 -3.82 6.89
C HIS A 7 20.41 -4.17 8.28
N GLY A 8 19.21 -4.74 8.35
CA GLY A 8 18.62 -5.21 9.63
C GLY A 8 17.83 -4.16 10.42
N GLY A 9 17.51 -3.02 9.81
CA GLY A 9 16.71 -1.95 10.41
C GLY A 9 15.19 -2.16 10.39
N GLY A 10 14.70 -3.36 10.72
CA GLY A 10 13.28 -3.68 10.70
C GLY A 10 12.89 -4.70 11.78
N THR A 11 11.79 -4.45 12.49
CA THR A 11 11.27 -5.39 13.48
C THR A 11 10.76 -6.65 12.78
N ARG A 12 11.08 -7.83 13.32
CA ARG A 12 10.54 -9.12 12.87
C ARG A 12 9.13 -9.34 13.40
N CYS A 13 8.33 -10.10 12.65
CA CYS A 13 6.98 -10.46 13.05
C CYS A 13 6.95 -11.05 14.47
N LYS A 14 5.94 -10.69 15.26
CA LYS A 14 5.72 -11.24 16.61
C LYS A 14 5.38 -12.74 16.63
N LEU A 15 5.15 -13.36 15.48
CA LEU A 15 4.81 -14.77 15.40
C LEU A 15 6.10 -15.60 15.41
N GLU A 16 6.11 -16.62 16.26
CA GLU A 16 7.21 -17.59 16.35
C GLU A 16 7.37 -18.29 14.99
N ASP A 17 8.62 -18.51 14.56
CA ASP A 17 8.96 -19.02 13.22
C ASP A 17 8.63 -18.09 12.03
N CYS A 18 8.61 -16.77 12.23
CA CYS A 18 8.40 -15.83 11.13
C CYS A 18 9.54 -14.80 11.01
N ASP A 19 10.48 -15.04 10.08
CA ASP A 19 11.52 -14.07 9.72
C ASP A 19 11.00 -12.91 8.85
N SER A 20 9.71 -12.93 8.49
CA SER A 20 9.12 -11.83 7.73
C SER A 20 9.09 -10.54 8.55
N GLN A 21 9.37 -9.44 7.86
CA GLN A 21 9.39 -8.13 8.47
C GLN A 21 7.98 -7.67 8.88
N VAL A 22 7.89 -6.98 10.01
CA VAL A 22 6.67 -6.31 10.44
C VAL A 22 6.30 -5.25 9.42
N LEU A 23 5.05 -5.29 8.96
CA LEU A 23 4.47 -4.24 8.15
C LEU A 23 3.69 -3.26 9.03
N SER A 24 2.86 -3.78 9.93
CA SER A 24 2.05 -2.98 10.85
C SER A 24 1.68 -3.79 12.09
N LYS A 25 1.42 -3.12 13.21
CA LYS A 25 0.98 -3.75 14.48
C LYS A 25 1.90 -4.86 15.02
N GLY A 26 3.17 -4.93 14.62
CA GLY A 26 4.08 -6.00 15.03
C GLY A 26 3.89 -7.31 14.27
N LEU A 27 3.15 -7.32 13.16
CA LEU A 27 2.87 -8.52 12.36
C LEU A 27 3.36 -8.32 10.91
N CYS A 28 3.71 -9.41 10.23
CA CYS A 28 4.06 -9.40 8.82
C CYS A 28 2.81 -9.42 7.92
N TYR A 29 3.01 -9.28 6.60
CA TYR A 29 1.90 -9.27 5.63
C TYR A 29 1.03 -10.54 5.67
N LEU A 30 1.62 -11.72 5.95
CA LEU A 30 0.93 -13.00 6.11
C LEU A 30 0.14 -13.08 7.42
N HIS A 31 0.72 -12.56 8.50
CA HIS A 31 0.20 -12.68 9.86
C HIS A 31 -0.72 -11.53 10.28
N GLY A 32 -1.30 -10.79 9.33
CA GLY A 32 -2.26 -9.72 9.63
C GLY A 32 -1.63 -8.36 9.92
N GLY A 33 -0.34 -8.18 9.60
CA GLY A 33 0.31 -6.88 9.51
C GLY A 33 -0.23 -6.00 8.39
N SER A 34 -1.04 -6.58 7.51
CA SER A 34 -1.80 -5.86 6.50
C SER A 34 -3.30 -6.09 6.70
N LYS A 35 -4.11 -5.03 6.54
CA LYS A 35 -5.57 -5.18 6.57
C LYS A 35 -6.04 -5.84 5.27
N ARG A 36 -7.08 -6.67 5.35
CA ARG A 36 -7.79 -7.20 4.17
C ARG A 36 -8.82 -6.20 3.68
N CYS A 37 -9.08 -6.21 2.38
CA CYS A 37 -10.07 -5.38 1.74
C CYS A 37 -11.43 -5.54 2.43
N ASN A 38 -12.07 -4.43 2.75
CA ASN A 38 -13.42 -4.42 3.31
C ASN A 38 -14.52 -4.78 2.29
N ALA A 39 -14.13 -5.23 1.10
CA ALA A 39 -15.08 -5.66 0.08
C ALA A 39 -15.45 -7.12 0.35
N ASP A 40 -16.74 -7.43 0.20
CA ASP A 40 -17.26 -8.77 0.43
C ASP A 40 -16.54 -9.81 -0.46
N GLY A 41 -16.08 -10.90 0.14
CA GLY A 41 -15.30 -11.95 -0.56
C GLY A 41 -13.90 -11.55 -1.03
N CYS A 42 -13.38 -10.36 -0.70
CA CYS A 42 -12.10 -9.89 -1.21
C CYS A 42 -10.93 -10.21 -0.25
N GLY A 43 -10.17 -11.27 -0.55
CA GLY A 43 -8.95 -11.62 0.19
C GLY A 43 -7.73 -10.72 -0.11
N ARG A 44 -7.88 -9.67 -0.91
CA ARG A 44 -6.77 -8.79 -1.30
C ARG A 44 -6.40 -7.84 -0.17
N GLN A 45 -5.13 -7.46 -0.11
CA GLN A 45 -4.63 -6.47 0.84
C GLN A 45 -5.22 -5.08 0.59
N VAL A 46 -5.53 -4.36 1.68
CA VAL A 46 -5.90 -2.95 1.66
C VAL A 46 -4.72 -2.14 1.16
N ALA A 47 -4.97 -1.36 0.12
CA ALA A 47 -4.03 -0.34 -0.33
C ALA A 47 -4.23 0.95 0.47
N SER A 48 -5.48 1.43 0.58
CA SER A 48 -5.84 2.64 1.33
C SER A 48 -7.34 2.64 1.63
N LYS A 49 -7.79 3.46 2.59
CA LYS A 49 -9.21 3.59 2.97
C LYS A 49 -9.93 2.26 3.25
N GLY A 50 -9.21 1.24 3.73
CA GLY A 50 -9.80 -0.08 4.01
C GLY A 50 -10.18 -0.89 2.77
N LEU A 51 -9.82 -0.45 1.56
CA LEU A 51 -10.13 -1.14 0.31
C LEU A 51 -8.84 -1.55 -0.41
N CYS A 52 -8.89 -2.59 -1.24
CA CYS A 52 -7.76 -2.97 -2.09
C CYS A 52 -7.71 -2.11 -3.35
N CYS A 53 -6.60 -2.15 -4.07
CA CYS A 53 -6.40 -1.38 -5.29
C CYS A 53 -7.58 -1.54 -6.28
N GLY A 54 -8.10 -2.76 -6.45
CA GLY A 54 -9.26 -3.06 -7.29
C GLY A 54 -10.58 -2.44 -6.83
N HIS A 55 -10.81 -2.32 -5.52
CA HIS A 55 -12.08 -1.84 -4.94
C HIS A 55 -12.04 -0.36 -4.54
N GLY A 56 -11.06 0.42 -5.02
CA GLY A 56 -10.97 1.86 -4.70
C GLY A 56 -10.05 2.19 -3.53
N GLY A 57 -9.15 1.27 -3.17
CA GLY A 57 -8.08 1.51 -2.20
C GLY A 57 -6.92 2.36 -2.71
N GLY A 58 -7.01 2.91 -3.92
CA GLY A 58 -6.06 3.92 -4.40
C GLY A 58 -6.64 5.31 -4.22
N ALA A 59 -5.78 6.33 -4.09
CA ALA A 59 -6.22 7.70 -4.29
C ALA A 59 -6.92 7.78 -5.66
N ARG A 60 -8.08 8.44 -5.73
CA ARG A 60 -8.78 8.70 -6.98
C ARG A 60 -8.28 10.03 -7.53
N CYS A 61 -8.37 10.19 -8.84
CA CYS A 61 -8.04 11.46 -9.44
C CYS A 61 -8.93 12.58 -8.86
N LYS A 62 -8.33 13.71 -8.51
CA LYS A 62 -8.97 14.92 -7.99
C LYS A 62 -9.91 15.58 -9.01
N ILE A 63 -9.73 15.29 -10.29
CA ILE A 63 -10.57 15.80 -11.37
C ILE A 63 -11.99 15.23 -11.24
N LYS A 64 -12.98 16.10 -11.18
CA LYS A 64 -14.41 15.74 -11.20
C LYS A 64 -14.68 14.92 -12.47
N ASP A 65 -15.46 13.85 -12.35
CA ASP A 65 -15.73 12.87 -13.42
C ASP A 65 -14.56 11.92 -13.77
N CYS A 66 -13.50 11.87 -12.96
CA CYS A 66 -12.40 10.92 -13.18
C CYS A 66 -12.41 9.75 -12.19
N GLU A 67 -12.85 8.58 -12.67
CA GLU A 67 -12.77 7.32 -11.93
C GLU A 67 -11.38 6.66 -11.95
N LYS A 68 -10.41 7.25 -12.66
CA LYS A 68 -9.06 6.70 -12.73
C LYS A 68 -8.31 6.91 -11.41
N ARG A 69 -7.43 5.96 -11.10
CA ARG A 69 -6.54 6.05 -9.95
C ARG A 69 -5.56 7.20 -10.12
N ALA A 70 -5.38 7.95 -9.05
CA ALA A 70 -4.30 8.89 -8.92
C ALA A 70 -2.98 8.14 -8.77
N GLN A 71 -2.01 8.53 -9.56
CA GLN A 71 -0.66 7.98 -9.58
C GLN A 71 0.28 8.89 -8.77
N PHE A 72 0.17 10.20 -8.97
CA PHE A 72 0.99 11.21 -8.30
C PHE A 72 0.15 12.45 -8.02
N GLN A 73 0.29 13.02 -6.83
CA GLN A 73 -0.35 14.27 -6.41
C GLN A 73 -1.87 14.29 -6.66
N ASP A 74 -2.56 13.19 -6.31
CA ASP A 74 -4.01 13.03 -6.50
C ASP A 74 -4.47 13.14 -7.95
N LEU A 75 -3.59 13.00 -8.94
CA LEU A 75 -3.92 13.07 -10.37
C LEU A 75 -3.65 11.73 -11.04
N CYS A 76 -4.48 11.35 -12.02
CA CYS A 76 -4.23 10.16 -12.82
C CYS A 76 -3.21 10.46 -13.94
N PHE A 77 -2.74 9.43 -14.64
CA PHE A 77 -1.77 9.60 -15.75
C PHE A 77 -2.26 10.62 -16.80
N ARG A 78 -3.57 10.63 -17.09
CA ARG A 78 -4.20 11.54 -18.07
C ARG A 78 -4.29 12.98 -17.56
N HIS A 79 -4.33 13.17 -16.24
CA HIS A 79 -4.49 14.48 -15.61
C HIS A 79 -3.20 15.01 -14.97
N GLY A 80 -2.03 14.47 -15.34
CA GLY A 80 -0.73 14.98 -14.89
C GLY A 80 -0.11 14.24 -13.70
N GLY A 81 -0.69 13.13 -13.24
CA GLY A 81 -0.09 12.28 -12.21
C GLY A 81 0.94 11.27 -12.71
N GLY A 82 1.32 11.34 -13.98
CA GLY A 82 2.45 10.57 -14.50
C GLY A 82 3.72 11.37 -14.30
N THR A 83 4.62 10.93 -13.43
CA THR A 83 5.97 11.49 -13.37
C THR A 83 6.67 11.15 -14.69
N ARG A 84 6.80 12.13 -15.60
CA ARG A 84 7.62 11.97 -16.79
C ARG A 84 9.06 11.92 -16.33
N CYS A 85 9.76 10.81 -16.57
CA CYS A 85 11.22 10.74 -16.40
C CYS A 85 11.83 11.95 -17.12
N LYS A 86 12.46 12.84 -16.35
CA LYS A 86 13.38 13.84 -16.88
C LYS A 86 14.76 13.21 -16.79
N PHE A 87 15.28 12.77 -17.93
CA PHE A 87 16.70 12.46 -18.09
C PHE A 87 17.49 13.76 -18.17
#